data_AF-A0A1W0CTG9-F1
#
_entry.id   AF-A0A1W0CTG9-F1
#
_cell.length_a   1.000
_cell.length_b   1.000
_cell.length_c   1.000
_cell.angle_alpha   90.00
_cell.angle_beta   90.00
_cell.angle_gamma   90.00
#
_symmetry.space_group_name_H-M   'P 1'
#
loop_
_entity.id
_entity.type
_entity.pdbx_description
1 polymer ?
#
loop_
_entity_poly.entity_id
_entity_poly.type
_entity_poly.pdbx_seq_one_letter_code
_entity_poly.pdbx_strand_id
1 'polypeptide(L)'
;MTGCRVFIWSVLLPLALSACSMQRSADGALSRRLDVQEALSFVHQDVPLAGNHLVLRSSALSGRYELKFYDRQLVVPLDERWSKVRVMNASEQGGDLLVLLRADDAECAPAYRLLSVRDYQVKSWTLVASCNQSEVMTVNSDDGVWRARQQRNRLNAMVWTWRDGQLEARLERPASAYDSPRTVTRDSDREGRGPRREHDRDEMPDWARWLPPAG
;
A
#
# COMPACT_ATOMS: atom_id res chain seq x y z
N MET A 1 -6.76 50.28 -32.41
CA MET A 1 -6.59 49.82 -31.02
C MET A 1 -7.48 48.59 -30.81
N THR A 2 -7.31 47.39 -31.39
CA THR A 2 -6.14 46.49 -31.51
C THR A 2 -5.42 46.23 -30.18
N GLY A 3 -6.09 45.55 -29.25
CA GLY A 3 -5.46 45.17 -27.97
C GLY A 3 -6.13 44.06 -27.15
N CYS A 4 -7.06 43.27 -27.70
CA CYS A 4 -7.78 42.26 -26.89
C CYS A 4 -7.89 40.86 -27.52
N ARG A 5 -7.29 40.60 -28.68
CA ARG A 5 -7.41 39.29 -29.38
C ARG A 5 -6.27 38.32 -29.09
N VAL A 6 -5.10 38.80 -28.67
CA VAL A 6 -3.92 37.95 -28.43
C VAL A 6 -3.96 37.29 -27.04
N PHE A 7 -4.53 37.96 -26.04
CA PHE A 7 -4.56 37.45 -24.66
C PHE A 7 -5.49 36.23 -24.46
N ILE A 8 -6.60 36.16 -25.21
CA ILE A 8 -7.57 35.06 -25.06
C ILE A 8 -6.99 33.75 -25.60
N TRP A 9 -6.19 33.80 -26.66
CA TRP A 9 -5.57 32.61 -27.25
C TRP A 9 -4.45 32.04 -26.37
N SER A 10 -3.67 32.90 -25.71
CA SER A 10 -2.59 32.47 -24.81
C SER A 10 -3.07 31.82 -23.52
N VAL A 11 -4.30 32.10 -23.07
CA VAL A 11 -4.91 31.47 -21.88
C VAL A 11 -5.71 30.22 -22.26
N LEU A 12 -6.35 30.20 -23.44
CA LEU A 12 -7.09 29.03 -23.92
C LEU A 12 -6.18 27.88 -24.39
N LEU A 13 -5.01 28.16 -24.97
CA LEU A 13 -4.07 27.11 -25.39
C LEU A 13 -3.58 26.20 -24.25
N PRO A 14 -3.12 26.72 -23.09
CA PRO A 14 -2.67 25.86 -21.99
C PRO A 14 -3.84 25.10 -21.35
N LEU A 15 -5.04 25.71 -21.26
CA LEU A 15 -6.26 25.03 -20.81
C LEU A 15 -6.71 23.91 -21.76
N ALA A 16 -6.54 24.10 -23.08
CA ALA A 16 -6.85 23.08 -24.08
C ALA A 16 -5.85 21.92 -24.06
N LEU A 17 -4.60 22.16 -23.65
CA LEU A 17 -3.57 21.13 -23.53
C LEU A 17 -3.75 20.27 -22.28
N SER A 18 -4.15 20.87 -21.15
CA SER A 18 -4.52 20.10 -19.94
C SER A 18 -5.82 19.33 -20.15
N ALA A 19 -6.78 19.85 -20.92
CA ALA A 19 -8.02 19.15 -21.23
C ALA A 19 -7.87 18.01 -22.25
N CYS A 20 -6.66 17.58 -22.61
CA CYS A 20 -6.46 16.39 -23.44
C CYS A 20 -5.97 15.21 -22.59
N SER A 21 -6.38 14.01 -22.96
CA SER A 21 -5.85 12.76 -22.44
C SER A 21 -5.49 11.77 -23.55
N MET A 22 -4.45 10.98 -23.33
CA MET A 22 -4.08 9.81 -24.10
C MET A 22 -4.84 8.62 -23.55
N GLN A 23 -5.65 7.99 -24.40
CA GLN A 23 -6.36 6.75 -24.07
C GLN A 23 -5.92 5.66 -25.03
N ARG A 24 -5.64 4.48 -24.48
CA ARG A 24 -5.40 3.27 -25.27
C ARG A 24 -6.73 2.56 -25.53
N SER A 25 -7.06 2.33 -26.80
CA SER A 25 -8.21 1.52 -27.18
C SER A 25 -7.94 0.03 -26.99
N ALA A 26 -9.00 -0.79 -27.06
CA ALA A 26 -8.91 -2.23 -26.84
C ALA A 26 -7.99 -2.97 -27.85
N ASP A 27 -7.77 -2.38 -29.02
CA ASP A 27 -6.83 -2.84 -30.06
C ASP A 27 -5.38 -2.40 -29.83
N GLY A 28 -5.11 -1.67 -28.74
CA GLY A 28 -3.79 -1.19 -28.37
C GLY A 28 -3.38 0.16 -28.97
N ALA A 29 -4.19 0.74 -29.87
CA ALA A 29 -3.91 2.04 -30.47
C ALA A 29 -4.03 3.16 -29.42
N LEU A 30 -3.14 4.15 -29.50
CA LEU A 30 -3.19 5.35 -28.65
C LEU A 30 -3.92 6.45 -29.40
N SER A 31 -4.96 7.00 -28.78
CA SER A 31 -5.69 8.14 -29.32
C SER A 31 -5.76 9.27 -28.31
N ARG A 32 -5.64 10.49 -28.80
CA ARG A 32 -5.83 11.69 -27.98
C ARG A 32 -7.32 12.02 -27.95
N ARG A 33 -7.87 12.20 -26.76
CA ARG A 33 -9.27 12.57 -26.54
C ARG A 33 -9.37 13.75 -25.59
N LEU A 34 -10.46 14.49 -25.71
CA LEU A 34 -10.75 15.57 -24.77
C LEU A 34 -11.10 14.95 -23.40
N ASP A 35 -10.32 15.29 -22.39
CA ASP A 35 -10.58 15.05 -20.99
C ASP A 35 -11.54 16.13 -20.46
N VAL A 36 -12.82 15.97 -20.80
CA VAL A 36 -13.90 16.86 -20.34
C VAL A 36 -14.02 16.84 -18.82
N GLN A 37 -13.55 15.76 -18.17
CA GLN A 37 -13.61 15.61 -16.72
C GLN A 37 -12.64 16.54 -16.00
N GLU A 38 -11.60 17.02 -16.66
CA GLU A 38 -10.66 18.02 -16.13
C GLU A 38 -11.39 19.19 -15.46
N ALA A 39 -12.30 19.83 -16.20
CA ALA A 39 -13.03 21.01 -15.75
C ALA A 39 -14.08 20.72 -14.66
N LEU A 40 -14.49 19.46 -14.51
CA LEU A 40 -15.52 19.01 -13.58
C LEU A 40 -14.95 18.04 -12.54
N SER A 41 -13.66 18.14 -12.23
CA SER A 41 -13.00 17.27 -11.28
C SER A 41 -12.81 17.95 -9.93
N PHE A 42 -12.92 17.16 -8.86
CA PHE A 42 -12.48 17.55 -7.53
C PHE A 42 -11.08 16.99 -7.30
N VAL A 43 -10.09 17.87 -7.19
CA VAL A 43 -8.70 17.49 -6.90
C VAL A 43 -8.58 17.15 -5.41
N HIS A 44 -8.10 15.94 -5.12
CA HIS A 44 -7.87 15.47 -3.75
C HIS A 44 -6.39 15.61 -3.36
N GLN A 45 -5.48 15.30 -4.27
CA GLN A 45 -4.05 15.46 -4.08
C GLN A 45 -3.36 15.83 -5.39
N ASP A 46 -2.36 16.70 -5.27
CA ASP A 46 -1.39 16.99 -6.32
C ASP A 46 -0.01 16.60 -5.78
N VAL A 47 0.66 15.67 -6.48
CA VAL A 47 1.89 15.03 -6.03
C VAL A 47 2.98 15.25 -7.09
N PRO A 48 4.13 15.84 -6.74
CA PRO A 48 5.24 15.97 -7.67
C PRO A 48 5.81 14.58 -8.02
N LEU A 49 6.05 14.34 -9.31
CA LEU A 49 6.55 13.06 -9.82
C LEU A 49 7.33 13.29 -11.13
N ALA A 50 8.59 12.84 -11.16
CA ALA A 50 9.47 12.92 -12.34
C ALA A 50 9.55 14.33 -12.98
N GLY A 51 9.63 15.38 -12.14
CA GLY A 51 9.66 16.78 -12.61
C GLY A 51 8.32 17.29 -13.16
N ASN A 52 7.23 16.54 -12.97
CA ASN A 52 5.87 16.90 -13.35
C ASN A 52 4.89 16.63 -12.18
N HIS A 53 3.59 16.60 -12.47
CA HIS A 53 2.51 16.44 -11.51
C HIS A 53 1.69 15.18 -11.79
N LEU A 54 1.43 14.44 -10.72
CA LEU A 54 0.42 13.40 -10.63
C LEU A 54 -0.74 13.93 -9.79
N VAL A 55 -1.94 13.95 -10.35
CA VAL A 55 -3.13 14.41 -9.63
C VAL A 55 -4.07 13.25 -9.35
N LEU A 56 -4.41 13.06 -8.08
CA LEU A 56 -5.55 12.27 -7.66
C LEU A 56 -6.77 13.17 -7.62
N ARG A 57 -7.81 12.80 -8.36
CA ARG A 57 -9.06 13.55 -8.43
C ARG A 57 -10.25 12.61 -8.49
N SER A 58 -11.44 13.16 -8.29
CA SER A 58 -12.69 12.45 -8.55
C SER A 58 -13.58 13.23 -9.49
N SER A 59 -14.33 12.52 -10.33
CA SER A 59 -15.36 13.11 -11.18
C SER A 59 -16.47 13.74 -10.35
N ALA A 60 -16.87 14.98 -10.64
CA ALA A 60 -18.08 15.55 -10.03
C ALA A 60 -19.37 14.83 -10.49
N LEU A 61 -19.33 14.16 -11.63
CA LEU A 61 -20.50 13.48 -12.21
C LEU A 61 -20.67 12.05 -11.66
N SER A 62 -19.58 11.30 -11.57
CA SER A 62 -19.63 9.89 -11.15
C SER A 62 -19.12 9.64 -9.72
N GLY A 63 -18.44 10.61 -9.12
CA GLY A 63 -17.74 10.44 -7.83
C GLY A 63 -16.54 9.48 -7.88
N ARG A 64 -16.23 8.90 -9.05
CA ARG A 64 -15.18 7.90 -9.21
C ARG A 64 -13.81 8.57 -9.16
N TYR A 65 -12.87 7.92 -8.48
CA TYR A 65 -11.49 8.38 -8.39
C TYR A 65 -10.70 8.00 -9.64
N GLU A 66 -9.78 8.87 -10.02
CA GLU A 66 -8.85 8.68 -11.12
C GLU A 66 -7.52 9.38 -10.82
N LEU A 67 -6.45 8.86 -11.44
CA LEU A 67 -5.14 9.50 -11.46
C LEU A 67 -4.90 10.14 -12.81
N LYS A 68 -4.39 11.37 -12.81
CA LYS A 68 -3.94 12.05 -14.02
C LYS A 68 -2.43 12.30 -13.98
N PHE A 69 -1.74 11.77 -14.98
CA PHE A 69 -0.32 11.99 -15.24
C PHE A 69 -0.19 13.07 -16.32
N TYR A 70 0.17 14.30 -15.92
CA TYR A 70 0.15 15.45 -16.83
C TYR A 70 1.26 15.44 -17.88
N ASP A 71 2.41 14.86 -17.55
CA ASP A 71 3.54 14.66 -18.47
C ASP A 71 3.14 13.86 -19.71
N ARG A 72 2.31 12.84 -19.53
CA ARG A 72 1.86 11.92 -20.60
C ARG A 72 0.43 12.18 -21.04
N GLN A 73 -0.27 13.12 -20.38
CA GLN A 73 -1.71 13.29 -20.53
C GLN A 73 -2.47 11.98 -20.27
N LEU A 74 -1.99 11.09 -19.40
CA LEU A 74 -2.64 9.79 -19.16
C LEU A 74 -3.64 9.90 -18.00
N VAL A 75 -4.86 9.40 -18.21
CA VAL A 75 -5.85 9.24 -17.14
C VAL A 75 -6.02 7.76 -16.83
N VAL A 76 -5.87 7.41 -15.56
CA VAL A 76 -5.99 6.04 -15.05
C VAL A 76 -7.20 5.99 -14.11
N PRO A 77 -8.32 5.38 -14.53
CA PRO A 77 -9.46 5.19 -13.64
C PRO A 77 -9.09 4.22 -12.50
N LEU A 78 -9.53 4.52 -11.29
CA LEU A 78 -9.33 3.64 -10.14
C LEU A 78 -10.55 2.74 -9.90
N ASP A 79 -10.37 1.76 -9.03
CA ASP A 79 -11.40 0.76 -8.71
C ASP A 79 -12.67 1.45 -8.18
N GLU A 80 -13.83 1.08 -8.73
CA GLU A 80 -15.12 1.70 -8.39
C GLU A 80 -15.55 1.42 -6.95
N ARG A 81 -15.02 0.35 -6.34
CA ARG A 81 -15.33 -0.03 -4.95
C ARG A 81 -14.56 0.80 -3.92
N TRP A 82 -13.54 1.54 -4.35
CA TRP A 82 -12.70 2.27 -3.42
C TRP A 82 -13.38 3.51 -2.88
N SER A 83 -13.41 3.58 -1.56
CA SER A 83 -13.77 4.78 -0.82
C SER A 83 -12.51 5.39 -0.20
N LYS A 84 -12.44 6.72 -0.12
CA LYS A 84 -11.32 7.47 0.49
C LYS A 84 -9.94 7.04 -0.01
N VAL A 85 -9.64 7.35 -1.26
CA VAL A 85 -8.33 7.07 -1.87
C VAL A 85 -7.30 8.13 -1.47
N ARG A 86 -6.06 7.70 -1.24
CA ARG A 86 -4.90 8.57 -1.01
C ARG A 86 -3.65 8.03 -1.72
N VAL A 87 -2.91 8.91 -2.38
CA VAL A 87 -1.53 8.67 -2.81
C VAL A 87 -0.62 8.74 -1.58
N MET A 88 0.00 7.62 -1.25
CA MET A 88 0.92 7.47 -0.11
C MET A 88 2.37 7.71 -0.49
N ASN A 89 2.74 7.30 -1.71
CA ASN A 89 4.06 7.52 -2.27
C ASN A 89 3.97 7.55 -3.80
N ALA A 90 4.76 8.40 -4.44
CA ALA A 90 4.96 8.41 -5.88
C ALA A 90 6.45 8.59 -6.16
N SER A 91 7.03 7.75 -7.01
CA SER A 91 8.44 7.84 -7.39
C SER A 91 8.71 7.29 -8.78
N GLU A 92 9.84 7.65 -9.36
CA GLU A 92 10.32 7.06 -10.61
C GLU A 92 11.43 6.05 -10.30
N GLN A 93 11.33 4.84 -10.86
CA GLN A 93 12.27 3.74 -10.62
C GLN A 93 12.55 2.99 -11.92
N GLY A 94 13.78 3.07 -12.42
CA GLY A 94 14.19 2.32 -13.62
C GLY A 94 13.31 2.60 -14.85
N GLY A 95 12.79 3.82 -14.98
CA GLY A 95 11.87 4.24 -16.04
C GLY A 95 10.39 3.94 -15.80
N ASP A 96 10.04 3.27 -14.69
CA ASP A 96 8.65 3.12 -14.25
C ASP A 96 8.26 4.25 -13.30
N LEU A 97 7.08 4.84 -13.51
CA LEU A 97 6.44 5.61 -12.46
C LEU A 97 5.69 4.66 -11.52
N LEU A 98 6.08 4.65 -10.25
CA LEU A 98 5.43 3.88 -9.20
C LEU A 98 4.55 4.79 -8.36
N VAL A 99 3.30 4.40 -8.19
CA VAL A 99 2.33 5.10 -7.36
C VAL A 99 1.73 4.13 -6.36
N LEU A 100 2.02 4.32 -5.08
CA LEU A 100 1.40 3.59 -3.99
C LEU A 100 0.15 4.32 -3.53
N LEU A 101 -0.98 3.64 -3.65
CA LEU A 101 -2.28 4.08 -3.20
C LEU A 101 -2.66 3.36 -1.92
N ARG A 102 -3.34 4.10 -1.03
CA ARG A 102 -4.14 3.56 0.07
C ARG A 102 -5.60 3.87 -0.21
N ALA A 103 -6.46 2.88 -0.08
CA ALA A 103 -7.91 3.05 -0.19
C ALA A 103 -8.62 2.25 0.92
N ASP A 104 -9.82 2.69 1.28
CA ASP A 104 -10.72 1.89 2.09
C ASP A 104 -11.57 1.03 1.14
N ASP A 105 -11.31 -0.28 1.17
CA ASP A 105 -12.06 -1.31 0.43
C ASP A 105 -12.98 -2.05 1.41
N ALA A 106 -14.17 -2.44 0.95
CA ALA A 106 -15.16 -3.19 1.73
C ALA A 106 -14.65 -4.58 2.14
N GLU A 107 -13.73 -5.16 1.39
CA GLU A 107 -13.17 -6.49 1.66
C GLU A 107 -12.01 -6.46 2.67
N CYS A 108 -11.25 -5.36 2.72
CA CYS A 108 -10.04 -5.25 3.53
C CYS A 108 -9.62 -3.78 3.68
N ALA A 109 -9.82 -3.18 4.85
CA ALA A 109 -9.40 -1.80 5.12
C ALA A 109 -8.27 -1.74 6.16
N PRO A 110 -7.21 -0.94 5.93
CA PRO A 110 -6.88 -0.26 4.68
C PRO A 110 -6.29 -1.22 3.62
N ALA A 111 -6.68 -1.05 2.36
CA ALA A 111 -6.08 -1.74 1.22
C ALA A 111 -4.99 -0.88 0.59
N TYR A 112 -3.85 -1.50 0.24
CA TYR A 112 -2.80 -0.84 -0.52
C TYR A 112 -2.75 -1.39 -1.93
N ARG A 113 -2.61 -0.52 -2.93
CA ARG A 113 -2.31 -0.92 -4.31
C ARG A 113 -1.11 -0.18 -4.84
N LEU A 114 -0.20 -0.91 -5.46
CA LEU A 114 0.89 -0.35 -6.24
C LEU A 114 0.46 -0.29 -7.70
N LEU A 115 0.59 0.88 -8.30
CA LEU A 115 0.50 1.07 -9.74
C LEU A 115 1.90 1.29 -10.29
N SER A 116 2.22 0.62 -11.40
CA SER A 116 3.38 0.92 -12.23
C SER A 116 2.90 1.43 -13.56
N VAL A 117 3.44 2.58 -13.98
CA VAL A 117 3.17 3.19 -15.28
C VAL A 117 4.46 3.26 -16.06
N ARG A 118 4.50 2.58 -17.20
CA ARG A 118 5.57 2.66 -18.20
C ARG A 118 4.95 3.06 -19.52
N ASP A 119 5.41 4.19 -20.06
CA ASP A 119 4.78 4.83 -21.22
C ASP A 119 3.28 5.04 -20.97
N TYR A 120 2.42 4.30 -21.68
CA TYR A 120 0.96 4.34 -21.54
C TYR A 120 0.40 2.98 -21.05
N GLN A 121 1.27 2.12 -20.50
CA GLN A 121 0.89 0.86 -19.89
C GLN A 121 0.80 1.03 -18.38
N VAL A 122 -0.31 0.55 -17.81
CA VAL A 122 -0.52 0.53 -16.37
C VAL A 122 -0.58 -0.93 -15.93
N LYS A 123 0.22 -1.27 -14.93
CA LYS A 123 0.12 -2.52 -14.18
C LYS A 123 -0.25 -2.21 -12.74
N SER A 124 -0.99 -3.12 -12.12
CA SER A 124 -1.48 -2.93 -10.75
C SER A 124 -1.29 -4.20 -9.94
N TRP A 125 -0.91 -4.03 -8.67
CA TRP A 125 -0.80 -5.10 -7.68
C TRP A 125 -1.50 -4.69 -6.39
N THR A 126 -2.24 -5.62 -5.79
CA THR A 126 -2.76 -5.44 -4.43
C THR A 126 -1.71 -5.90 -3.43
N LEU A 127 -1.35 -5.02 -2.50
CA LEU A 127 -0.39 -5.29 -1.44
C LEU A 127 -1.15 -5.56 -0.13
N VAL A 128 -1.27 -6.83 0.25
CA VAL A 128 -1.99 -7.23 1.47
C VAL A 128 -1.05 -8.01 2.39
N ALA A 129 -0.71 -7.42 3.55
CA ALA A 129 -0.08 -8.18 4.64
C ALA A 129 -1.11 -8.80 5.59
N SER A 130 -2.14 -8.01 5.94
CA SER A 130 -3.23 -8.37 6.84
C SER A 130 -4.34 -7.31 6.73
N CYS A 131 -5.59 -7.73 6.78
CA CYS A 131 -6.71 -6.81 6.98
C CYS A 131 -6.71 -6.32 8.44
N ASN A 132 -7.23 -5.12 8.69
CA ASN A 132 -7.29 -4.47 10.02
C ASN A 132 -5.93 -4.01 10.61
N GLN A 133 -4.98 -3.61 9.77
CA GLN A 133 -3.74 -3.00 10.25
C GLN A 133 -3.91 -1.48 10.37
N SER A 134 -3.66 -0.94 11.58
CA SER A 134 -3.66 0.51 11.82
C SER A 134 -2.33 1.16 11.40
N GLU A 135 -1.25 0.38 11.37
CA GLU A 135 0.08 0.87 11.00
C GLU A 135 0.15 1.17 9.50
N VAL A 136 0.68 2.36 9.20
CA VAL A 136 0.89 2.81 7.83
C VAL A 136 2.10 2.08 7.23
N MET A 137 1.96 1.66 5.97
CA MET A 137 3.06 1.07 5.21
C MET A 137 4.20 2.08 5.08
N THR A 138 5.42 1.67 5.46
CA THR A 138 6.61 2.49 5.29
C THR A 138 7.22 2.23 3.92
N VAL A 139 7.63 3.30 3.24
CA VAL A 139 8.19 3.23 1.88
C VAL A 139 9.58 3.84 1.88
N ASN A 140 10.52 3.14 1.25
CA ASN A 140 11.85 3.65 0.97
C ASN A 140 12.18 3.45 -0.52
N SER A 141 13.02 4.31 -1.07
CA SER A 141 13.40 4.32 -2.47
C SER A 141 14.85 4.77 -2.58
N ASP A 142 15.76 3.81 -2.75
CA ASP A 142 17.20 4.04 -2.81
C ASP A 142 17.77 3.29 -4.02
N ASP A 143 18.69 3.92 -4.76
CA ASP A 143 19.49 3.32 -5.84
C ASP A 143 18.68 2.48 -6.86
N GLY A 144 17.54 3.00 -7.32
CA GLY A 144 16.68 2.32 -8.30
C GLY A 144 15.87 1.16 -7.74
N VAL A 145 15.86 0.98 -6.41
CA VAL A 145 15.10 -0.05 -5.70
C VAL A 145 14.04 0.63 -4.84
N TRP A 146 12.78 0.34 -5.13
CA TRP A 146 11.67 0.77 -4.29
C TRP A 146 11.26 -0.37 -3.37
N ARG A 147 11.06 -0.05 -2.10
CA ARG A 147 10.65 -1.01 -1.07
C ARG A 147 9.51 -0.46 -0.25
N ALA A 148 8.49 -1.28 -0.06
CA ALA A 148 7.44 -1.03 0.91
C ALA A 148 7.44 -2.10 1.98
N ARG A 149 7.31 -1.69 3.24
CA ARG A 149 7.25 -2.58 4.40
C ARG A 149 5.96 -2.34 5.16
N GLN A 150 5.25 -3.41 5.45
CA GLN A 150 4.09 -3.38 6.33
C GLN A 150 4.25 -4.44 7.43
N GLN A 151 4.11 -4.02 8.68
CA GLN A 151 4.09 -4.97 9.78
C GLN A 151 2.83 -5.85 9.66
N ARG A 152 3.01 -7.17 9.82
CA ARG A 152 1.91 -8.13 9.76
C ARG A 152 1.47 -8.56 11.17
N ASN A 153 2.44 -8.76 12.05
CA ASN A 153 2.25 -9.03 13.47
C ASN A 153 3.54 -8.67 14.23
N ARG A 154 3.61 -8.86 15.54
CA ARG A 154 4.83 -8.53 16.34
C ARG A 154 6.12 -9.21 15.85
N LEU A 155 6.01 -10.32 15.14
CA LEU A 155 7.13 -11.18 14.77
C LEU A 155 7.41 -11.22 13.27
N ASN A 156 6.64 -10.55 12.43
CA ASN A 156 6.84 -10.58 10.99
C ASN A 156 6.35 -9.30 10.31
N ALA A 157 7.04 -8.91 9.25
CA ALA A 157 6.64 -7.90 8.29
C ALA A 157 6.54 -8.50 6.89
N MET A 158 5.61 -8.00 6.08
CA MET A 158 5.67 -8.20 4.64
C MET A 158 6.45 -7.06 4.02
N VAL A 159 7.36 -7.41 3.11
CA VAL A 159 8.14 -6.44 2.34
C VAL A 159 7.94 -6.71 0.87
N TRP A 160 7.55 -5.66 0.14
CA TRP A 160 7.47 -5.66 -1.31
C TRP A 160 8.64 -4.88 -1.86
N THR A 161 9.31 -5.44 -2.85
CA THR A 161 10.46 -4.81 -3.52
C THR A 161 10.17 -4.72 -5.00
N TRP A 162 10.27 -3.51 -5.55
CA TRP A 162 10.28 -3.29 -6.98
C TRP A 162 11.71 -3.19 -7.47
N ARG A 163 12.03 -3.96 -8.51
CA ARG A 163 13.32 -3.93 -9.20
C ARG A 163 13.13 -4.40 -10.63
N ASP A 164 13.71 -3.68 -11.58
CA ASP A 164 13.79 -4.07 -12.99
C ASP A 164 12.43 -4.47 -13.60
N GLY A 165 11.36 -3.73 -13.26
CA GLY A 165 10.02 -3.97 -13.80
C GLY A 165 9.25 -5.13 -13.13
N GLN A 166 9.80 -5.72 -12.07
CA GLN A 166 9.22 -6.84 -11.33
C GLN A 166 8.92 -6.43 -9.89
N LEU A 167 7.81 -6.98 -9.36
CA LEU A 167 7.43 -6.85 -7.96
C LEU A 167 7.63 -8.17 -7.25
N GLU A 168 8.53 -8.19 -6.27
CA GLU A 168 8.76 -9.33 -5.39
C GLU A 168 8.14 -9.07 -4.02
N ALA A 169 7.58 -10.11 -3.41
CA ALA A 169 7.01 -10.06 -2.06
C ALA A 169 7.72 -11.08 -1.16
N ARG A 170 8.16 -10.65 0.02
CA ARG A 170 8.85 -11.49 1.00
C ARG A 170 8.33 -11.27 2.41
N LEU A 171 8.30 -12.34 3.19
CA LEU A 171 8.06 -12.27 4.63
C LEU A 171 9.41 -12.09 5.33
N GLU A 172 9.56 -11.02 6.10
CA GLU A 172 10.71 -10.78 6.95
C GLU A 172 10.36 -10.99 8.42
N ARG A 173 11.24 -11.66 9.16
CA ARG A 173 11.21 -11.67 10.62
C ARG A 173 12.06 -10.50 11.14
N PRO A 174 11.61 -9.75 12.16
CA PRO A 174 12.43 -8.72 12.79
C PRO A 174 13.68 -9.38 13.41
N ALA A 175 14.80 -8.67 13.38
CA ALA A 175 16.08 -9.14 13.92
C ALA A 175 15.99 -9.60 15.39
N SER A 176 15.06 -9.01 16.17
CA SER A 176 14.80 -9.40 17.57
C SER A 176 14.31 -10.85 17.76
N ALA A 177 13.86 -11.52 16.70
CA ALA A 177 13.53 -12.94 16.75
C ALA A 177 14.78 -13.86 16.78
N TYR A 178 15.95 -13.32 16.46
CA TYR A 178 17.24 -14.02 16.54
C TYR A 178 17.98 -13.71 17.86
N ASP A 179 17.64 -12.62 18.55
CA ASP A 179 18.19 -12.23 19.87
C ASP A 179 17.42 -12.82 21.05
N SER A 180 17.13 -14.12 21.02
CA SER A 180 16.89 -14.86 22.25
C SER A 180 18.10 -15.76 22.49
N PRO A 181 19.07 -15.36 23.33
CA PRO A 181 19.97 -16.34 23.89
C PRO A 181 19.12 -17.26 24.75
N ARG A 182 18.73 -18.42 24.20
CA ARG A 182 18.39 -19.57 25.03
C ARG A 182 19.69 -19.96 25.72
N THR A 183 20.00 -19.30 26.82
CA THR A 183 20.80 -19.90 27.88
C THR A 183 20.00 -21.11 28.37
N VAL A 184 20.21 -22.24 27.70
CA VAL A 184 19.97 -23.53 28.32
C VAL A 184 21.04 -23.65 29.39
N THR A 185 20.76 -23.15 30.59
CA THR A 185 21.48 -23.58 31.79
C THR A 185 21.15 -25.05 31.97
N ARG A 186 21.99 -25.89 31.36
CA ARG A 186 22.09 -27.30 31.67
C ARG A 186 22.86 -27.38 32.99
N ASP A 187 22.18 -27.12 34.10
CA ASP A 187 22.67 -27.51 35.42
C ASP A 187 22.57 -29.03 35.50
N SER A 188 23.62 -29.67 35.00
CA SER A 188 23.96 -31.03 35.37
C SER A 188 25.04 -30.93 36.45
N ASP A 189 24.64 -31.05 37.71
CA ASP A 189 25.41 -31.81 38.68
C ASP A 189 24.52 -32.32 39.83
N ARG A 190 24.52 -33.65 39.98
CA ARG A 190 24.25 -34.38 41.22
C ARG A 190 25.29 -33.90 42.26
N GLU A 191 25.07 -33.84 43.56
CA GLU A 191 24.62 -34.90 44.47
C GLU A 191 24.58 -34.32 45.91
N GLY A 192 23.66 -34.77 46.77
CA GLY A 192 23.74 -34.44 48.21
C GLY A 192 22.50 -34.81 49.02
N ARG A 193 22.51 -35.98 49.67
CA ARG A 193 21.48 -36.50 50.59
C ARG A 193 21.41 -35.73 51.92
N GLY A 194 20.21 -35.59 52.50
CA GLY A 194 19.99 -35.33 53.94
C GLY A 194 18.51 -35.13 54.30
N PRO A 195 18.01 -35.48 55.52
CA PRO A 195 16.83 -36.35 55.65
C PRO A 195 15.51 -35.72 56.16
N ARG A 196 14.40 -36.35 55.73
CA ARG A 196 13.14 -36.74 56.44
C ARG A 196 12.46 -35.75 57.41
N ARG A 197 11.21 -35.39 57.10
CA ARG A 197 10.06 -35.53 58.05
C ARG A 197 8.71 -35.50 57.32
N GLU A 198 7.87 -36.48 57.68
CA GLU A 198 6.47 -36.67 57.31
C GLU A 198 5.58 -35.57 57.90
N HIS A 199 4.61 -35.08 57.13
CA HIS A 199 3.26 -34.90 57.66
C HIS A 199 2.22 -34.96 56.54
N ASP A 200 1.28 -35.88 56.73
CA ASP A 200 0.10 -36.14 55.94
C ASP A 200 -0.75 -34.89 55.72
N ARG A 201 -1.30 -34.76 54.51
CA ARG A 201 -2.74 -34.56 54.30
C ARG A 201 -3.09 -34.78 52.84
N ASP A 202 -3.99 -35.73 52.64
CA ASP A 202 -4.75 -35.94 51.43
C ASP A 202 -5.45 -34.65 50.99
N GLU A 203 -4.81 -33.88 50.11
CA GLU A 203 -5.48 -32.83 49.36
C GLU A 203 -5.93 -33.42 48.03
N MET A 204 -7.21 -33.76 47.98
CA MET A 204 -7.88 -34.19 46.77
C MET A 204 -7.78 -33.06 45.72
N PRO A 205 -7.26 -33.32 44.51
CA PRO A 205 -7.04 -32.29 43.51
C PRO A 205 -8.34 -31.58 43.10
N ASP A 206 -8.26 -30.26 42.92
CA ASP A 206 -9.40 -29.37 42.59
C ASP A 206 -10.20 -29.75 41.32
N TRP A 207 -9.67 -30.63 40.47
CA TRP A 207 -10.37 -31.11 39.27
C TRP A 207 -11.52 -32.08 39.58
N ALA A 208 -11.59 -32.65 40.79
CA ALA A 208 -12.63 -33.61 41.18
C ALA A 208 -13.92 -32.97 41.72
N ARG A 209 -14.02 -31.63 41.77
CA ARG A 209 -15.13 -30.92 42.45
C ARG A 209 -16.38 -30.67 41.59
N TRP A 210 -16.41 -31.12 40.33
CA TRP A 210 -17.47 -30.75 39.35
C TRP A 210 -18.08 -31.91 38.55
N LEU A 211 -17.92 -33.16 38.97
CA LEU A 211 -18.61 -34.29 38.33
C LEU A 211 -19.96 -34.56 39.00
N PRO A 212 -21.08 -34.58 38.27
CA PRO A 212 -22.35 -35.05 38.83
C PRO A 212 -22.28 -36.57 39.10
N PRO A 213 -22.95 -37.08 40.15
CA PRO A 213 -22.96 -38.51 40.44
C PRO A 213 -23.69 -39.26 39.31
N ALA A 214 -23.10 -40.38 38.89
CA ALA A 214 -23.76 -41.33 38.00
C ALA A 214 -24.80 -42.12 38.78
N GLY A 215 -26.08 -42.00 38.40
CA GLY A 215 -27.21 -42.74 38.97
C GLY A 215 -28.46 -41.91 39.03
#